data_AF-A0A8X6LSL0-F1
#
_entry.id   AF-A0A8X6LSL0-F1
#
_cell.length_a   1.000
_cell.length_b   1.000
_cell.length_c   1.000
_cell.angle_alpha   90.00
_cell.angle_beta   90.00
_cell.angle_gamma   90.00
#
_symmetry.space_group_name_H-M   'P 1'
#
loop_
_entity.id
_entity.type
_entity.pdbx_description
1 polymer ?
#
loop_
_entity_poly.entity_id
_entity_poly.type
_entity_poly.pdbx_seq_one_letter_code
_entity_poly.pdbx_strand_id
1 'polypeptide(L)'
;MQGPKLTPTQDMMVVYFAKFNDIHFLPYKQSDLSKTFQVLYDCYGSQQAFEYIDQLRQFYLDVLQRQMCFALTLQEMQTLYEWGRESLEVFQEKAETSSGCLVTQVLSGAKGSFEHLYQMFGSIGYQNDVFVKHSFCEGLRAHEAVVRAKTATETLSNASKIWEPGYSYYKMVYNLQGLYVDYKGRLMDGETVIENDILNVFHYTDVMSVEGFQHLLDTTLQ
;
A
#
# COMPACT_ATOMS: atom_id res chain seq x y z
N MET A 1 2.55 3.34 28.61
CA MET A 1 2.52 4.44 27.61
C MET A 1 2.03 3.84 26.30
N GLN A 2 1.01 4.42 25.67
CA GLN A 2 0.58 4.00 24.33
C GLN A 2 1.55 4.60 23.32
N GLY A 3 2.20 3.75 22.52
CA GLY A 3 3.07 4.18 21.41
C GLY A 3 2.29 4.93 20.32
N PRO A 4 2.99 5.45 19.30
CA PRO A 4 2.33 6.10 18.17
C PRO A 4 1.40 5.09 17.47
N LYS A 5 0.08 5.26 17.65
CA LYS A 5 -0.93 4.46 16.95
C LYS A 5 -0.90 4.81 15.46
N LEU A 6 -0.84 3.82 14.58
CA LEU A 6 -1.01 4.07 13.15
C LEU A 6 -2.49 4.36 12.88
N THR A 7 -2.82 4.70 11.63
CA THR A 7 -4.22 4.73 11.24
C THR A 7 -4.81 3.31 11.30
N PRO A 8 -6.10 3.14 11.63
CA PRO A 8 -6.69 1.81 11.87
C PRO A 8 -6.50 0.80 10.73
N THR A 9 -6.43 1.27 9.49
CA THR A 9 -6.17 0.44 8.29
C THR A 9 -4.72 -0.03 8.19
N GLN A 10 -3.77 0.81 8.58
CA GLN A 10 -2.34 0.46 8.60
C GLN A 10 -2.06 -0.54 9.70
N ASP A 11 -2.59 -0.29 10.90
CA ASP A 11 -2.52 -1.21 12.05
C ASP A 11 -3.05 -2.61 11.69
N MET A 12 -4.16 -2.66 10.96
CA MET A 12 -4.74 -3.91 10.46
C MET A 12 -3.80 -4.66 9.51
N MET A 13 -3.10 -3.97 8.59
CA MET A 13 -2.13 -4.60 7.68
C MET A 13 -0.93 -5.19 8.43
N VAL A 14 -0.39 -4.46 9.43
CA VAL A 14 0.75 -4.97 10.20
C VAL A 14 0.35 -6.20 11.00
N VAL A 15 -0.83 -6.19 11.63
CA VAL A 15 -1.35 -7.37 12.35
C VAL A 15 -1.65 -8.50 11.39
N TYR A 16 -2.25 -8.23 10.24
CA TYR A 16 -2.52 -9.25 9.22
C TYR A 16 -1.25 -9.96 8.78
N PHE A 17 -0.17 -9.21 8.55
CA PHE A 17 1.15 -9.75 8.22
C PHE A 17 1.74 -10.55 9.40
N ALA A 18 1.81 -9.96 10.60
CA ALA A 18 2.45 -10.58 11.76
C ALA A 18 1.70 -11.81 12.31
N LYS A 19 0.38 -11.85 12.12
CA LYS A 19 -0.53 -12.88 12.62
C LYS A 19 -1.19 -13.66 11.49
N PHE A 20 -0.60 -13.66 10.30
CA PHE A 20 -1.16 -14.27 9.10
C PHE A 20 -1.63 -15.71 9.34
N ASN A 21 -0.83 -16.52 10.04
CA ASN A 21 -1.15 -17.92 10.32
C ASN A 21 -2.30 -18.10 11.33
N ASP A 22 -2.49 -17.15 12.25
CA ASP A 22 -3.49 -17.21 13.33
C ASP A 22 -4.90 -16.78 12.85
N ILE A 23 -5.01 -16.27 11.61
CA ILE A 23 -6.27 -15.84 11.00
C ILE A 23 -6.97 -17.04 10.36
N HIS A 24 -7.97 -17.61 11.03
CA HIS A 24 -8.71 -18.80 10.55
C HIS A 24 -10.13 -18.51 10.05
N PHE A 25 -10.66 -17.32 10.31
CA PHE A 25 -12.03 -16.94 9.91
C PHE A 25 -12.14 -16.54 8.43
N LEU A 26 -11.00 -16.28 7.76
CA LEU A 26 -10.98 -15.99 6.33
C LEU A 26 -10.94 -17.32 5.54
N PRO A 27 -11.90 -17.55 4.62
CA PRO A 27 -11.93 -18.77 3.81
C PRO A 27 -10.82 -18.80 2.75
N TYR A 28 -10.26 -17.63 2.43
CA TYR A 28 -9.12 -17.44 1.56
C TYR A 28 -8.21 -16.37 2.15
N LYS A 29 -6.89 -16.58 2.11
CA LYS A 29 -5.89 -15.59 2.55
C LYS A 29 -4.58 -15.72 1.78
N GLN A 30 -4.04 -14.59 1.34
CA GLN A 30 -2.69 -14.43 0.80
C GLN A 30 -1.91 -13.42 1.64
N SER A 31 -0.58 -13.41 1.53
CA SER A 31 0.25 -12.39 2.20
C SER A 31 -0.19 -10.95 1.88
N ASP A 32 -0.69 -10.72 0.66
CA ASP A 32 -1.30 -9.45 0.26
C ASP A 32 -2.78 -9.38 0.66
N LEU A 33 -3.07 -8.40 1.52
CA LEU A 33 -4.42 -8.12 2.03
C LEU A 33 -5.37 -7.67 0.91
N SER A 34 -4.87 -6.90 -0.06
CA SER A 34 -5.69 -6.37 -1.15
C SER A 34 -6.18 -7.48 -2.06
N LYS A 35 -5.29 -8.39 -2.46
CA LYS A 35 -5.64 -9.61 -3.21
C LYS A 35 -6.62 -10.50 -2.46
N THR A 36 -6.39 -10.68 -1.16
CA THR A 36 -7.29 -11.46 -0.31
C THR A 36 -8.72 -10.92 -0.39
N PHE A 37 -8.92 -9.62 -0.17
CA PHE A 37 -10.27 -9.04 -0.22
C PHE A 37 -10.84 -8.92 -1.63
N GLN A 38 -10.00 -8.80 -2.66
CA GLN A 38 -10.47 -8.90 -4.05
C GLN A 38 -11.08 -10.27 -4.33
N VAL A 39 -10.37 -11.36 -3.99
CA VAL A 39 -10.88 -12.72 -4.16
C VAL A 39 -12.16 -12.94 -3.34
N LEU A 40 -12.20 -12.45 -2.10
CA LEU A 40 -13.41 -12.57 -1.28
C LEU A 40 -14.60 -11.81 -1.88
N TYR A 41 -14.37 -10.63 -2.45
CA TYR A 41 -15.40 -9.85 -3.13
C TYR A 41 -15.89 -10.56 -4.39
N ASP A 42 -14.98 -11.08 -5.22
CA ASP A 42 -15.30 -11.78 -6.46
C ASP A 42 -16.14 -13.04 -6.19
N CYS A 43 -15.77 -13.82 -5.17
CA CYS A 43 -16.40 -15.12 -4.87
C CYS A 43 -17.68 -15.00 -4.04
N TYR A 44 -17.72 -14.08 -3.06
CA TYR A 44 -18.79 -14.03 -2.05
C TYR A 44 -19.62 -12.74 -2.09
N GLY A 45 -19.25 -11.79 -2.95
CA GLY A 45 -19.93 -10.51 -3.09
C GLY A 45 -19.62 -9.52 -1.97
N SER A 46 -20.15 -8.31 -2.12
CA SER A 46 -19.82 -7.15 -1.28
C SER A 46 -20.21 -7.32 0.19
N GLN A 47 -21.36 -7.92 0.47
CA GLN A 47 -21.87 -8.06 1.84
C GLN A 47 -20.98 -8.99 2.66
N GLN A 48 -20.70 -10.18 2.15
CA GLN A 48 -19.88 -11.17 2.86
C GLN A 48 -18.43 -10.69 3.00
N ALA A 49 -17.88 -10.05 1.95
CA ALA A 49 -16.56 -9.43 2.01
C ALA A 49 -16.47 -8.36 3.12
N PHE A 50 -17.51 -7.54 3.30
CA PHE A 50 -17.56 -6.55 4.37
C PHE A 50 -17.64 -7.20 5.76
N GLU A 51 -18.39 -8.30 5.92
CA GLU A 51 -18.41 -9.05 7.18
C GLU A 51 -17.02 -9.59 7.55
N TYR A 52 -16.25 -10.10 6.58
CA TYR A 52 -14.86 -10.52 6.80
C TYR A 52 -13.94 -9.35 7.18
N ILE A 53 -14.13 -8.17 6.59
CA ILE A 53 -13.41 -6.95 7.02
C ILE A 53 -13.74 -6.62 8.48
N ASP A 54 -15.00 -6.72 8.89
CA ASP A 54 -15.38 -6.41 10.27
C ASP A 54 -14.83 -7.43 11.27
N GLN A 55 -14.82 -8.72 10.93
CA GLN A 55 -14.18 -9.75 11.74
C GLN A 55 -12.67 -9.51 11.86
N LEU A 56 -12.01 -9.17 10.76
CA LEU A 56 -10.60 -8.79 10.77
C LEU A 56 -10.37 -7.54 11.63
N ARG A 57 -11.31 -6.60 11.59
CA ARG A 57 -11.27 -5.39 12.41
C ARG A 57 -11.28 -5.71 13.90
N GLN A 58 -12.21 -6.56 14.32
CA GLN A 58 -12.32 -7.01 15.71
C GLN A 58 -11.07 -7.80 16.14
N PHE A 59 -10.57 -8.67 15.27
CA PHE A 59 -9.35 -9.46 15.53
C PHE A 59 -8.13 -8.57 15.76
N TYR A 60 -7.85 -7.60 14.88
CA TYR A 60 -6.65 -6.78 15.06
C TYR A 60 -6.74 -5.89 16.30
N LEU A 61 -7.94 -5.41 16.65
CA LEU A 61 -8.13 -4.62 17.88
C LEU A 61 -7.80 -5.45 19.12
N ASP A 62 -8.16 -6.73 19.15
CA ASP A 62 -7.80 -7.64 20.24
C ASP A 62 -6.28 -7.86 20.30
N VAL A 63 -5.66 -8.14 19.16
CA VAL A 63 -4.20 -8.35 19.06
C VAL A 63 -3.43 -7.13 19.55
N LEU A 64 -3.78 -5.92 19.11
CA LEU A 64 -3.10 -4.68 19.51
C LEU A 64 -3.33 -4.32 20.99
N GLN A 65 -4.47 -4.68 21.56
CA GLN A 65 -4.76 -4.37 22.96
C GLN A 65 -4.14 -5.37 23.92
N ARG A 66 -3.98 -6.63 23.52
CA ARG A 66 -3.66 -7.73 24.44
C ARG A 66 -2.37 -8.49 24.13
N GLN A 67 -1.90 -8.47 22.88
CA GLN A 67 -0.83 -9.38 22.43
C GLN A 67 0.40 -8.66 21.89
N MET A 68 0.23 -7.53 21.21
CA MET A 68 1.33 -6.77 20.60
C MET A 68 1.26 -5.29 20.94
N CYS A 69 2.41 -4.72 21.27
CA CYS A 69 2.60 -3.28 21.36
C CYS A 69 3.64 -2.87 20.30
N PHE A 70 3.23 -2.09 19.31
CA PHE A 70 4.16 -1.50 18.36
C PHE A 70 4.81 -0.27 19.00
N ALA A 71 6.07 -0.42 19.38
CA ALA A 71 6.87 0.66 19.92
C ALA A 71 8.29 0.57 19.36
N LEU A 72 8.83 1.72 18.97
CA LEU A 72 10.22 1.83 18.58
C LEU A 72 11.12 1.62 19.81
N THR A 73 11.95 0.58 19.77
CA THR A 73 12.91 0.32 20.85
C THR A 73 14.26 0.94 20.53
N LEU A 74 15.02 1.32 21.56
CA LEU A 74 16.40 1.79 21.39
C LEU A 74 17.30 0.73 20.74
N GLN A 75 17.07 -0.54 21.07
CA GLN A 75 17.79 -1.66 20.49
C GLN A 75 17.54 -1.75 18.98
N GLU A 76 16.27 -1.65 18.55
CA GLU A 76 15.93 -1.63 17.13
C GLU A 76 16.59 -0.44 16.41
N MET A 77 16.58 0.75 17.01
CA MET A 77 17.27 1.91 16.42
C MET A 77 18.78 1.67 16.26
N GLN A 78 19.44 1.06 17.26
CA GLN A 78 20.87 0.75 17.20
C GLN A 78 21.18 -0.24 16.08
N THR A 79 20.41 -1.33 15.99
CA THR A 79 20.56 -2.33 14.93
C THR A 79 20.38 -1.72 13.54
N LEU A 80 19.33 -0.92 13.34
CA LEU A 80 19.08 -0.25 12.06
C LEU A 80 20.17 0.77 11.71
N TYR A 81 20.72 1.46 12.72
CA TYR A 81 21.83 2.38 12.54
C TYR A 81 23.13 1.66 12.13
N GLU A 82 23.42 0.50 12.72
CA GLU A 82 24.58 -0.31 12.33
C GLU A 82 24.46 -0.80 10.88
N TRP A 83 23.27 -1.29 10.49
CA TRP A 83 23.01 -1.72 9.12
C TRP A 83 23.04 -0.55 8.12
N GLY A 84 22.58 0.63 8.52
CA GLY A 84 22.55 1.83 7.68
C GLY A 84 23.93 2.35 7.27
N ARG A 85 25.02 1.86 7.89
CA ARG A 85 26.40 2.20 7.49
C ARG A 85 26.86 1.48 6.23
N GLU A 86 26.15 0.43 5.83
CA GLU A 86 26.44 -0.37 4.64
C GLU A 86 25.66 0.17 3.42
N SER A 87 25.71 -0.52 2.29
CA SER A 87 24.90 -0.15 1.11
C SER A 87 23.41 -0.41 1.35
N LEU A 88 22.56 0.27 0.58
CA LEU A 88 21.11 0.08 0.62
C LEU A 88 20.71 -1.39 0.38
N GLU A 89 21.37 -2.09 -0.53
CA GLU A 89 21.10 -3.49 -0.85
C GLU A 89 21.32 -4.39 0.37
N VAL A 90 22.46 -4.24 1.05
CA VAL A 90 22.76 -5.06 2.24
C VAL A 90 21.87 -4.67 3.42
N PHE A 91 21.49 -3.40 3.53
CA PHE A 91 20.48 -2.96 4.49
C PHE A 91 19.14 -3.64 4.26
N GLN A 92 18.70 -3.77 3.01
CA GLN A 92 17.44 -4.45 2.65
C GLN A 92 17.48 -5.92 3.03
N GLU A 93 18.52 -6.67 2.63
CA GLU A 93 18.66 -8.10 2.96
C GLU A 93 18.61 -8.36 4.47
N LYS A 94 19.29 -7.53 5.27
CA LYS A 94 19.29 -7.63 6.73
C LYS A 94 17.95 -7.23 7.33
N ALA A 95 17.30 -6.20 6.78
CA ALA A 95 15.99 -5.77 7.24
C ALA A 95 14.93 -6.83 6.94
N GLU A 96 14.94 -7.49 5.78
CA GLU A 96 13.95 -8.51 5.41
C GLU A 96 13.90 -9.71 6.37
N THR A 97 15.04 -10.03 7.00
CA THR A 97 15.13 -11.13 7.98
C THR A 97 14.84 -10.68 9.42
N SER A 98 14.62 -9.39 9.64
CA SER A 98 14.40 -8.80 10.96
C SER A 98 12.93 -8.77 11.36
N SER A 99 12.68 -8.91 12.67
CA SER A 99 11.36 -8.80 13.28
C SER A 99 11.13 -7.46 14.00
N GLY A 100 11.92 -6.43 13.68
CA GLY A 100 11.76 -5.08 14.22
C GLY A 100 10.39 -4.46 13.90
N CYS A 101 9.87 -3.59 14.76
CA CYS A 101 8.58 -2.93 14.56
C CYS A 101 8.55 -2.05 13.30
N LEU A 102 9.59 -1.25 13.05
CA LEU A 102 9.70 -0.40 11.86
C LEU A 102 9.86 -1.22 10.58
N VAL A 103 10.67 -2.28 10.65
CA VAL A 103 10.86 -3.20 9.54
C VAL A 103 9.53 -3.88 9.20
N THR A 104 8.80 -4.36 10.21
CA THR A 104 7.50 -5.01 10.02
C THR A 104 6.48 -4.05 9.39
N GLN A 105 6.52 -2.75 9.72
CA GLN A 105 5.68 -1.74 9.07
C GLN A 105 5.98 -1.57 7.58
N VAL A 106 7.26 -1.70 7.18
CA VAL A 106 7.67 -1.64 5.77
C VAL A 106 7.33 -2.95 5.05
N LEU A 107 7.65 -4.10 5.64
CA LEU A 107 7.38 -5.43 5.06
C LEU A 107 5.88 -5.69 4.86
N SER A 108 5.05 -5.24 5.82
CA SER A 108 3.58 -5.32 5.68
C SER A 108 3.01 -4.32 4.68
N GLY A 109 3.81 -3.37 4.16
CA GLY A 109 3.35 -2.29 3.29
C GLY A 109 2.53 -1.22 4.01
N ALA A 110 2.44 -1.25 5.35
CA ALA A 110 1.59 -0.35 6.10
C ALA A 110 2.09 1.10 6.05
N LYS A 111 3.41 1.30 6.18
CA LYS A 111 4.01 2.63 6.10
C LYS A 111 5.50 2.59 5.78
N GLY A 112 5.88 3.49 4.86
CA GLY A 112 7.27 3.70 4.48
C GLY A 112 7.77 2.67 3.48
N SER A 113 9.03 2.82 3.11
CA SER A 113 9.77 1.89 2.25
C SER A 113 11.16 1.69 2.83
N PHE A 114 11.92 0.72 2.33
CA PHE A 114 13.30 0.54 2.74
C PHE A 114 14.17 1.76 2.47
N GLU A 115 13.89 2.53 1.42
CA GLU A 115 14.58 3.80 1.18
C GLU A 115 14.33 4.82 2.30
N HIS A 116 13.09 4.93 2.79
CA HIS A 116 12.78 5.83 3.90
C HIS A 116 13.53 5.42 5.18
N LEU A 117 13.55 4.12 5.50
CA LEU A 117 14.31 3.62 6.65
C LEU A 117 15.81 3.85 6.47
N TYR A 118 16.33 3.61 5.27
CA TYR A 118 17.74 3.83 4.96
C TYR A 118 18.11 5.32 5.06
N GLN A 119 17.30 6.25 4.59
CA GLN A 119 17.57 7.68 4.75
C GLN A 119 17.52 8.14 6.21
N MET A 120 16.74 7.45 7.05
CA MET A 120 16.67 7.75 8.48
C MET A 120 17.95 7.35 9.22
N PHE A 121 18.49 6.16 8.94
CA PHE A 121 19.58 5.55 9.71
C PHE A 121 20.92 5.53 8.98
N GLY A 122 20.91 5.46 7.66
CA GLY A 122 22.04 5.51 6.75
C GLY A 122 22.06 6.77 5.88
N SER A 123 22.75 6.71 4.74
CA SER A 123 22.93 7.90 3.89
C SER A 123 21.63 8.33 3.21
N ILE A 124 21.39 9.65 3.19
CA ILE A 124 20.26 10.25 2.46
C ILE A 124 20.40 10.07 0.94
N GLY A 125 21.63 9.97 0.43
CA GLY A 125 21.93 9.80 -0.98
C GLY A 125 22.05 11.13 -1.74
N TYR A 126 21.90 11.06 -3.07
CA TYR A 126 22.08 12.21 -3.95
C TYR A 126 20.86 13.14 -3.94
N GLN A 127 21.12 14.45 -3.86
CA GLN A 127 20.15 15.53 -4.01
C GLN A 127 20.70 16.52 -5.03
N ASN A 128 20.11 16.58 -6.23
CA ASN A 128 20.55 17.46 -7.33
C ASN A 128 22.09 17.50 -7.48
N ASP A 129 22.71 16.34 -7.76
CA ASP A 129 24.14 16.10 -7.96
C ASP A 129 25.06 16.18 -6.72
N VAL A 130 24.53 16.52 -5.54
CA VAL A 130 25.30 16.53 -4.29
C VAL A 130 24.97 15.29 -3.45
N PHE A 131 25.99 14.52 -3.08
CA PHE A 131 25.85 13.37 -2.20
C PHE A 131 25.76 13.78 -0.74
N VAL A 132 24.65 13.48 -0.09
CA VAL A 132 24.43 13.73 1.35
C VAL A 132 24.75 12.44 2.11
N LYS A 133 25.87 12.47 2.84
CA LYS A 133 26.38 11.27 3.51
C LYS A 133 25.66 10.99 4.84
N HIS A 134 25.32 12.03 5.59
CA HIS A 134 24.79 11.88 6.95
C HIS A 134 23.32 11.45 6.93
N SER A 135 22.92 10.70 7.94
CA SER A 135 21.54 10.28 8.13
C SER A 135 20.72 11.33 8.87
N PHE A 136 19.40 11.19 8.86
CA PHE A 136 18.56 12.03 9.71
C PHE A 136 18.78 11.78 11.21
N CYS A 137 19.12 10.54 11.59
CA CYS A 137 19.39 10.19 12.98
C CYS A 137 20.70 10.81 13.48
N GLU A 138 21.71 10.92 12.62
CA GLU A 138 23.00 11.58 12.94
C GLU A 138 22.88 13.11 12.95
N GLY A 139 21.97 13.65 12.13
CA GLY A 139 21.82 15.08 11.91
C GLY A 139 22.66 15.56 10.73
N LEU A 140 22.07 16.47 9.95
CA LEU A 140 22.66 17.01 8.74
C LEU A 140 23.67 18.12 9.05
N ARG A 141 24.74 18.19 8.26
CA ARG A 141 25.62 19.38 8.27
C ARG A 141 24.90 20.57 7.64
N ALA A 142 25.32 21.78 8.01
CA ALA A 142 24.69 23.00 7.51
C ALA A 142 24.60 23.09 5.97
N HIS A 143 25.65 22.68 5.24
CA HIS A 143 25.63 22.70 3.78
C HIS A 143 24.70 21.63 3.18
N GLU A 144 24.68 20.41 3.74
CA GLU A 144 23.76 19.34 3.32
C GLU A 144 22.30 19.72 3.57
N ALA A 145 22.03 20.36 4.72
CA ALA A 145 20.70 20.85 5.07
C ALA A 145 20.20 21.90 4.06
N VAL A 146 21.08 22.82 3.61
CA VAL A 146 20.72 23.83 2.60
C VAL A 146 20.41 23.19 1.25
N VAL A 147 21.24 22.24 0.81
CA VAL A 147 21.00 21.50 -0.45
C VAL A 147 19.65 20.78 -0.39
N ARG A 148 19.39 20.03 0.69
CA ARG A 148 18.14 19.32 0.87
C ARG A 148 16.94 20.26 0.93
N ALA A 149 17.06 21.36 1.67
CA ALA A 149 16.00 22.37 1.76
C ALA A 149 15.68 22.97 0.39
N LYS A 150 16.68 23.21 -0.45
CA LYS A 150 16.50 23.68 -1.82
C LYS A 150 15.70 22.68 -2.66
N THR A 151 16.12 21.41 -2.70
CA THR A 151 15.41 20.35 -3.46
C THR A 151 13.98 20.14 -2.96
N ALA A 152 13.78 20.17 -1.63
CA ALA A 152 12.45 20.10 -1.04
C ALA A 152 11.58 21.29 -1.43
N THR A 153 12.14 22.51 -1.44
CA THR A 153 11.41 23.73 -1.83
C THR A 153 11.05 23.71 -3.30
N GLU A 154 11.96 23.28 -4.19
CA GLU A 154 11.67 23.10 -5.61
C GLU A 154 10.50 22.14 -5.83
N THR A 155 10.50 21.02 -5.12
CA THR A 155 9.42 20.02 -5.20
C THR A 155 8.10 20.56 -4.65
N LEU A 156 8.12 21.24 -3.49
CA LEU A 156 6.93 21.85 -2.89
C LEU A 156 6.38 23.02 -3.72
N SER A 157 7.25 23.77 -4.39
CA SER A 157 6.88 24.87 -5.27
C SER A 157 6.20 24.40 -6.55
N ASN A 158 6.25 23.10 -6.86
CA ASN A 158 5.55 22.48 -7.97
C ASN A 158 4.04 22.32 -7.67
N ALA A 159 3.39 23.43 -7.30
CA ALA A 159 1.97 23.53 -7.02
C ALA A 159 1.10 23.23 -8.25
N SER A 160 1.69 23.16 -9.45
CA SER A 160 0.94 22.85 -10.67
C SER A 160 0.34 21.44 -10.63
N LYS A 161 1.05 20.49 -10.01
CA LYS A 161 0.58 19.12 -9.77
C LYS A 161 -0.62 19.01 -8.83
N ILE A 162 -1.01 20.08 -8.12
CA ILE A 162 -2.20 20.08 -7.27
C ILE A 162 -3.47 20.29 -8.10
N TRP A 163 -3.45 21.23 -9.05
CA TRP A 163 -4.64 21.59 -9.82
C TRP A 163 -4.73 20.88 -11.18
N GLU A 164 -3.60 20.51 -11.78
CA GLU A 164 -3.53 19.82 -13.07
C GLU A 164 -4.36 18.51 -13.10
N PRO A 165 -4.32 17.63 -12.06
CA PRO A 165 -5.14 16.43 -12.05
C PRO A 165 -6.63 16.76 -12.00
N GLY A 166 -7.03 17.77 -11.21
CA GLY A 166 -8.42 18.20 -11.10
C GLY A 166 -8.96 18.75 -12.42
N TYR A 167 -8.17 19.56 -13.12
CA TYR A 167 -8.53 20.06 -14.46
C TYR A 167 -8.62 18.94 -15.50
N SER A 168 -7.64 18.03 -15.50
CA SER A 168 -7.61 16.89 -16.41
C SER A 168 -8.82 15.97 -16.18
N TYR A 169 -9.12 15.67 -14.92
CA TYR A 169 -10.30 14.91 -14.51
C TYR A 169 -11.59 15.60 -14.97
N TYR A 170 -11.74 16.90 -14.72
CA TYR A 170 -12.91 17.66 -15.16
C TYR A 170 -13.11 17.59 -16.68
N LYS A 171 -12.04 17.77 -17.45
CA LYS A 171 -12.10 17.67 -18.92
C LYS A 171 -12.47 16.26 -19.39
N MET A 172 -11.93 15.22 -18.76
CA MET A 172 -12.29 13.83 -19.07
C MET A 172 -13.76 13.55 -18.76
N VAL A 173 -14.23 13.92 -17.56
CA VAL A 173 -15.63 13.73 -17.17
C VAL A 173 -16.56 14.48 -18.11
N TYR A 174 -16.28 15.75 -18.43
CA TYR A 174 -17.10 16.55 -19.34
C TYR A 174 -17.24 15.90 -20.72
N ASN A 175 -16.15 15.35 -21.25
CA ASN A 175 -16.17 14.67 -22.56
C ASN A 175 -16.86 13.30 -22.52
N LEU A 176 -16.84 12.61 -21.38
CA LEU A 176 -17.36 11.24 -21.25
C LEU A 176 -18.77 11.18 -20.63
N GLN A 177 -19.30 12.28 -20.08
CA GLN A 177 -20.60 12.30 -19.37
C GLN A 177 -21.80 11.93 -20.26
N GLY A 178 -21.68 12.13 -21.58
CA GLY A 178 -22.71 11.76 -22.56
C GLY A 178 -22.70 10.27 -22.95
N LEU A 179 -21.67 9.53 -22.55
CA LEU A 179 -21.51 8.12 -22.90
C LEU A 179 -22.31 7.22 -21.97
N TYR A 180 -23.10 6.32 -22.56
CA TYR A 180 -23.83 5.30 -21.82
C TYR A 180 -23.90 3.99 -22.60
N VAL A 181 -24.11 2.89 -21.86
CA VAL A 181 -24.36 1.57 -22.45
C VAL A 181 -25.86 1.37 -22.58
N ASP A 182 -26.36 1.14 -23.78
CA ASP A 182 -27.78 0.88 -23.99
C ASP A 182 -28.19 -0.54 -23.58
N TYR A 183 -29.49 -0.81 -23.54
CA TYR A 183 -30.02 -2.14 -23.24
C TYR A 183 -29.62 -3.23 -24.24
N LYS A 184 -29.03 -2.86 -25.38
CA LYS A 184 -28.52 -3.79 -26.38
C LYS A 184 -27.00 -4.01 -26.23
N GLY A 185 -26.36 -3.46 -25.20
CA GLY A 185 -24.93 -3.62 -24.93
C GLY A 185 -24.02 -2.76 -25.80
N ARG A 186 -24.56 -1.69 -26.40
CA ARG A 186 -23.83 -0.78 -27.31
C ARG A 186 -23.37 0.47 -26.59
N LEU A 187 -22.18 0.97 -26.97
CA LEU A 187 -21.69 2.26 -26.48
C LEU A 187 -22.35 3.38 -27.29
N MET A 188 -23.11 4.23 -26.61
CA MET A 188 -23.84 5.34 -27.20
C MET A 188 -23.24 6.68 -26.76
N ASP A 189 -23.15 7.63 -27.68
CA ASP A 189 -22.98 9.06 -27.40
C ASP A 189 -24.21 9.79 -27.95
N GLY A 190 -25.16 10.09 -27.07
CA GLY A 190 -26.50 10.55 -27.46
C GLY A 190 -27.18 9.54 -28.41
N GLU A 191 -27.42 9.95 -29.65
CA GLU A 191 -28.04 9.10 -30.68
C GLU A 191 -27.02 8.31 -31.52
N THR A 192 -25.73 8.61 -31.38
CA THR A 192 -24.68 7.97 -32.17
C THR A 192 -24.16 6.71 -31.50
N VAL A 193 -24.03 5.64 -32.30
CA VAL A 193 -23.42 4.39 -31.85
C VAL A 193 -21.91 4.50 -32.08
N ILE A 194 -21.13 4.45 -31.00
CA ILE A 194 -19.67 4.41 -31.08
C ILE A 194 -19.19 2.97 -31.28
N GLU A 195 -19.77 2.03 -30.53
CA GLU A 195 -19.35 0.63 -30.54
C GLU A 195 -20.53 -0.30 -30.35
N ASN A 196 -20.56 -1.39 -31.13
CA ASN A 196 -21.73 -2.27 -31.25
C ASN A 196 -21.80 -3.38 -30.19
N ASP A 197 -20.72 -3.66 -29.46
CA ASP A 197 -20.69 -4.77 -28.53
C ASP A 197 -19.63 -4.58 -27.44
N ILE A 198 -20.00 -3.90 -26.36
CA ILE A 198 -19.12 -3.76 -25.19
C ILE A 198 -19.13 -5.04 -24.33
N LEU A 199 -20.26 -5.76 -24.33
CA LEU A 199 -20.46 -6.89 -23.43
C LEU A 199 -19.60 -8.10 -23.81
N ASN A 200 -19.28 -8.29 -25.09
CA ASN A 200 -18.31 -9.30 -25.52
C ASN A 200 -16.85 -8.95 -25.18
N VAL A 201 -16.56 -7.69 -24.83
CA VAL A 201 -15.23 -7.26 -24.35
C VAL A 201 -15.05 -7.52 -22.85
N PHE A 202 -16.16 -7.67 -22.10
CA PHE A 202 -16.15 -7.97 -20.67
C PHE A 202 -16.78 -9.35 -20.42
N HIS A 203 -16.05 -10.42 -20.76
CA HIS A 203 -16.47 -11.76 -20.38
C HIS A 203 -16.43 -11.87 -18.84
N TYR A 204 -17.39 -12.56 -18.21
CA TYR A 204 -17.46 -12.67 -16.74
C TYR A 204 -16.21 -13.32 -16.11
N THR A 205 -15.46 -14.08 -16.91
CA THR A 205 -14.14 -14.64 -16.56
C THR A 205 -13.04 -13.57 -16.49
N ASP A 206 -13.21 -12.42 -17.15
CA ASP A 206 -12.32 -11.27 -17.07
C ASP A 206 -12.71 -10.31 -15.93
N VAL A 207 -13.91 -10.47 -15.37
CA VAL A 207 -14.40 -9.67 -14.23
C VAL A 207 -13.87 -10.21 -12.90
N MET A 208 -13.72 -11.53 -12.78
CA MET A 208 -13.13 -12.13 -11.59
C MET A 208 -11.61 -12.22 -11.70
N SER A 209 -10.92 -12.02 -10.58
CA SER A 209 -9.50 -12.33 -10.48
C SER A 209 -9.22 -13.81 -10.80
N VAL A 210 -8.10 -14.07 -11.48
CA VAL A 210 -7.63 -15.43 -11.80
C VAL A 210 -7.52 -16.29 -10.54
N GLU A 211 -7.07 -15.68 -9.45
CA GLU A 211 -6.92 -16.30 -8.14
C GLU A 211 -8.29 -16.68 -7.53
N GLY A 212 -9.32 -15.85 -7.71
CA GLY A 212 -10.68 -16.17 -7.29
C GLY A 212 -11.30 -17.31 -8.09
N PHE A 213 -11.05 -17.35 -9.40
CA PHE A 213 -11.48 -18.47 -10.24
C PHE A 213 -10.83 -19.79 -9.83
N GLN A 214 -9.53 -19.79 -9.54
CA GLN A 214 -8.81 -20.95 -9.01
C GLN A 214 -9.40 -21.42 -7.66
N HIS A 215 -9.64 -20.48 -6.74
CA HIS A 215 -10.24 -20.80 -5.44
C HIS A 215 -11.63 -21.44 -5.57
N LEU A 216 -12.46 -20.95 -6.50
CA LEU A 216 -13.76 -21.54 -6.80
C LEU A 216 -13.64 -22.97 -7.36
N LEU A 217 -12.71 -23.21 -8.28
CA LEU A 217 -12.46 -24.55 -8.82
C LEU A 217 -12.03 -25.51 -7.71
N ASP A 218 -11.09 -25.11 -6.86
CA ASP A 218 -10.57 -25.93 -5.77
C ASP A 218 -11.63 -26.24 -4.71
N THR A 219 -12.56 -25.31 -4.45
CA THR A 219 -13.64 -25.50 -3.47
C THR A 219 -14.84 -26.27 -4.02
N THR A 220 -15.06 -26.30 -5.35
CA THR A 220 -16.20 -27.00 -5.98
C THR A 220 -15.85 -28.38 -6.52
N LEU A 221 -14.58 -28.67 -6.79
CA LEU A 221 -14.10 -29.97 -7.31
C LEU A 221 -13.52 -30.90 -6.22
N GLN A 222 -13.61 -30.50 -4.95
CA GLN A 222 -13.33 -31.34 -3.77
C GLN A 222 -14.61 -32.03 -3.28
#